data_AF-A0A6L9LLS6-F1
#
_entry.id   AF-A0A6L9LLS6-F1
#
_cell.length_a   1.000
_cell.length_b   1.000
_cell.length_c   1.000
_cell.angle_alpha   90.00
_cell.angle_beta   90.00
_cell.angle_gamma   90.00
#
_symmetry.space_group_name_H-M   'P 1'
#
loop_
_entity.id
_entity.type
_entity.pdbx_description
1 polymer ?
#
loop_
_entity_poly.entity_id
_entity_poly.type
_entity_poly.pdbx_seq_one_letter_code
_entity_poly.pdbx_strand_id
1 'polypeptide(L)'
;MKNRILSYLGNFYVATGLFMLGWMTLVDANDLITQFDNWIKLRELEKEAAIYQQQIKEVQVERKEVLGTDRLREKLAREKYLMKKPTEDIFVIVDESNEPLEK
;
A
#
# COMPACT_ATOMS: atom_id res chain seq x y z
N MET A 1 -17.08 -11.39 47.89
CA MET A 1 -17.55 -11.47 46.48
C MET A 1 -16.91 -12.61 45.69
N LYS A 2 -15.61 -12.91 45.85
CA LYS A 2 -14.94 -14.09 45.22
C LYS A 2 -15.68 -15.43 45.41
N ASN A 3 -16.26 -15.66 46.59
CA ASN A 3 -16.87 -16.95 46.94
C ASN A 3 -18.19 -17.22 46.18
N ARG A 4 -18.91 -16.17 45.75
CA ARG A 4 -20.13 -16.35 44.94
C ARG A 4 -19.78 -16.72 43.50
N ILE A 5 -18.76 -16.08 42.94
CA ILE A 5 -18.26 -16.39 41.58
C ILE A 5 -17.77 -17.84 41.52
N LEU A 6 -17.01 -18.28 42.53
CA LEU A 6 -16.54 -19.67 42.64
C LEU A 6 -17.70 -20.68 42.78
N SER A 7 -18.78 -20.30 43.48
CA SER A 7 -19.98 -21.14 43.62
C SER A 7 -20.77 -21.28 42.32
N TYR A 8 -20.81 -20.24 41.46
CA TYR A 8 -21.45 -20.34 40.14
C TYR A 8 -20.60 -21.14 39.15
N LEU A 9 -19.27 -21.06 39.23
CA LEU A 9 -18.36 -21.92 38.45
C LEU A 9 -18.33 -23.38 38.92
N GLY A 10 -18.82 -23.69 40.13
CA GLY A 10 -18.95 -25.06 40.63
C GLY A 10 -20.10 -25.86 39.99
N ASN A 11 -20.99 -25.20 39.24
CA ASN A 11 -22.03 -25.88 38.49
C ASN A 11 -21.48 -26.43 37.17
N PHE A 12 -21.52 -27.77 37.01
CA PHE A 12 -21.01 -28.48 35.83
C PHE A 12 -21.49 -27.87 34.51
N TYR A 13 -22.77 -27.47 34.41
CA TYR A 13 -23.33 -26.86 33.20
C TYR A 13 -22.74 -25.48 32.88
N VAL A 14 -22.43 -24.68 33.90
CA VAL A 14 -21.82 -23.35 33.72
C VAL A 14 -20.35 -23.49 33.37
N ALA A 15 -19.63 -24.39 34.05
CA ALA A 15 -18.23 -24.67 33.76
C ALA A 15 -18.02 -25.23 32.35
N THR A 16 -18.84 -26.21 31.94
CA THR A 16 -18.79 -26.77 30.58
C THR A 16 -19.23 -25.78 29.52
N GLY A 17 -20.27 -24.96 29.78
CA GLY A 17 -20.68 -23.90 28.87
C GLY A 17 -19.61 -22.84 28.66
N LEU A 18 -18.95 -22.38 29.73
CA LEU A 18 -17.83 -21.44 29.63
C LEU A 18 -16.61 -22.04 28.94
N PHE A 19 -16.32 -23.32 29.21
CA PHE A 19 -15.25 -24.04 28.52
C PHE A 19 -15.56 -24.17 27.01
N MET A 20 -16.79 -24.53 26.66
CA MET A 20 -17.21 -24.65 25.26
C MET A 20 -17.20 -23.30 24.54
N LEU A 21 -17.64 -22.22 25.20
CA LEU A 21 -17.53 -20.86 24.66
C LEU A 21 -16.07 -20.44 24.47
N GLY A 22 -15.21 -20.65 25.48
CA GLY A 22 -13.79 -20.39 25.36
C GLY A 22 -13.13 -21.19 24.24
N TRP A 23 -13.49 -22.46 24.09
CA TRP A 23 -13.02 -23.35 23.04
C TRP A 23 -13.44 -22.89 21.64
N MET A 24 -14.72 -22.53 21.46
CA MET A 24 -15.22 -22.00 20.19
C MET A 24 -14.57 -20.65 19.83
N THR A 25 -14.15 -19.85 20.82
CA THR A 25 -13.49 -18.56 20.55
C THR A 25 -12.00 -18.68 20.26
N LEU A 26 -11.30 -19.72 20.75
CA LEU A 26 -9.83 -19.80 20.71
C LEU A 26 -9.28 -20.98 19.89
N VAL A 27 -10.02 -22.07 19.73
CA VAL A 27 -9.51 -23.30 19.10
C VAL A 27 -10.23 -23.64 17.80
N ASP A 28 -11.42 -23.08 17.58
CA ASP A 28 -12.15 -23.27 16.32
C ASP A 28 -11.54 -22.43 15.19
N ALA A 29 -11.75 -22.83 13.93
CA ALA A 29 -11.19 -22.20 12.73
C ALA A 29 -11.59 -20.72 12.52
N ASN A 30 -12.53 -20.24 13.35
CA ASN A 30 -13.04 -18.87 13.38
C ASN A 30 -12.51 -18.09 14.59
N ASP A 31 -11.33 -18.46 15.12
CA ASP A 31 -10.66 -17.75 16.21
C ASP A 31 -10.57 -16.24 15.90
N LEU A 32 -10.91 -15.44 16.90
CA LEU A 32 -10.87 -13.98 16.87
C LEU A 32 -9.49 -13.45 16.47
N ILE A 33 -8.41 -14.15 16.82
CA ILE A 33 -7.05 -13.78 16.44
C ILE A 33 -6.89 -13.83 14.92
N THR A 34 -7.31 -14.93 14.30
CA THR A 34 -7.23 -15.12 12.84
C THR A 34 -8.11 -14.09 12.11
N GLN A 35 -9.30 -13.80 12.65
CA GLN A 35 -10.18 -12.79 12.07
C GLN A 35 -9.56 -11.38 12.12
N PHE A 36 -8.88 -11.05 13.21
CA PHE A 36 -8.18 -9.77 13.35
C PHE A 36 -7.00 -9.65 12.40
N ASP A 37 -6.17 -10.70 12.28
CA ASP A 37 -5.06 -10.73 11.33
C ASP A 37 -5.54 -10.60 9.88
N ASN A 38 -6.64 -11.28 9.54
CA ASN A 38 -7.26 -11.17 8.22
C ASN A 38 -7.78 -9.76 7.95
N TRP A 39 -8.35 -9.10 8.95
CA TRP A 39 -8.81 -7.71 8.82
C TRP A 39 -7.65 -6.74 8.58
N ILE A 40 -6.52 -6.92 9.28
CA ILE A 40 -5.31 -6.11 9.03
C ILE A 40 -4.79 -6.36 7.62
N LYS A 41 -4.63 -7.63 7.22
CA LYS A 41 -4.18 -8.01 5.88
C LYS A 41 -5.08 -7.44 4.79
N LEU A 42 -6.40 -7.47 5.00
CA LEU A 42 -7.35 -6.89 4.06
C LEU A 42 -7.10 -5.40 3.84
N ARG A 43 -6.92 -4.63 4.93
CA ARG A 43 -6.64 -3.19 4.83
C ARG A 43 -5.29 -2.90 4.17
N GLU A 44 -4.29 -3.74 4.43
CA GLU A 44 -2.98 -3.64 3.77
C GLU A 44 -3.09 -3.88 2.27
N LEU A 45 -3.78 -4.94 1.85
CA LEU A 45 -4.03 -5.26 0.44
C LEU A 45 -4.85 -4.18 -0.27
N GLU A 46 -5.86 -3.60 0.39
CA GLU A 46 -6.63 -2.48 -0.17
C GLU A 46 -5.75 -1.24 -0.40
N LYS A 47 -4.87 -0.93 0.56
CA LYS A 47 -3.91 0.16 0.44
C LYS A 47 -2.92 -0.09 -0.71
N GLU A 48 -2.38 -1.29 -0.79
CA GLU A 48 -1.45 -1.69 -1.84
C GLU A 48 -2.13 -1.63 -3.22
N ALA A 49 -3.36 -2.11 -3.34
CA ALA A 49 -4.16 -2.02 -4.55
C ALA A 49 -4.38 -0.56 -4.98
N ALA A 50 -4.69 0.34 -4.05
CA ALA A 50 -4.84 1.77 -4.34
C ALA A 50 -3.55 2.40 -4.88
N ILE A 51 -2.40 2.05 -4.28
CA ILE A 51 -1.08 2.53 -4.72
C ILE A 51 -0.78 2.04 -6.15
N TYR A 52 -0.96 0.75 -6.43
CA TYR A 52 -0.69 0.23 -7.78
C TYR A 52 -1.65 0.80 -8.82
N GLN A 53 -2.92 1.01 -8.48
CA GLN A 53 -3.85 1.68 -9.39
C GLN A 53 -3.38 3.11 -9.74
N GLN A 54 -2.79 3.83 -8.80
CA GLN A 54 -2.21 5.14 -9.07
C GLN A 54 -0.97 5.04 -9.96
N GLN A 55 -0.05 4.11 -9.66
CA GLN A 55 1.15 3.88 -10.48
C GLN A 55 0.80 3.47 -11.91
N ILE A 56 -0.21 2.62 -12.09
CA ILE A 56 -0.68 2.23 -13.43
C ILE A 56 -1.16 3.45 -14.22
N LYS A 57 -1.90 4.37 -13.58
CA LYS A 57 -2.36 5.61 -14.24
C LYS A 57 -1.17 6.47 -14.67
N GLU A 58 -0.18 6.63 -13.80
CA GLU A 58 1.04 7.40 -14.09
C GLU A 58 1.84 6.79 -15.24
N VAL A 59 2.11 5.49 -15.19
CA VAL A 59 2.81 4.76 -16.25
C VAL A 59 2.04 4.80 -17.58
N GLN A 60 0.70 4.77 -17.55
CA GLN A 60 -0.09 4.92 -18.78
C GLN A 60 0.05 6.31 -19.41
N VAL A 61 0.21 7.37 -18.60
CA VAL A 61 0.48 8.72 -19.11
C VAL A 61 1.88 8.77 -19.71
N GLU A 62 2.90 8.33 -18.98
CA GLU A 62 4.29 8.29 -19.48
C GLU A 62 4.38 7.45 -20.77
N ARG A 63 3.71 6.30 -20.82
CA ARG A 63 3.66 5.45 -22.00
C ARG A 63 3.08 6.18 -23.21
N LYS A 64 2.05 7.02 -23.04
CA LYS A 64 1.49 7.82 -24.14
C LYS A 64 2.46 8.91 -24.61
N GLU A 65 3.27 9.45 -23.71
CA GLU A 65 4.30 10.43 -24.05
C GLU A 65 5.47 9.79 -24.81
N VAL A 66 5.89 8.59 -24.38
CA VAL A 66 6.97 7.81 -25.03
C VAL A 66 6.53 7.16 -26.34
N LEU A 67 5.35 6.55 -26.41
CA LEU A 67 4.90 5.77 -27.58
C LEU A 67 3.91 6.54 -28.47
N GLY A 68 3.60 7.78 -28.13
CA GLY A 68 2.71 8.63 -28.91
C GLY A 68 3.36 9.19 -30.18
N THR A 69 2.90 10.38 -30.56
CA THR A 69 3.38 11.10 -31.73
C THR A 69 4.86 11.50 -31.60
N ASP A 70 5.58 11.65 -32.72
CA ASP A 70 6.99 12.10 -32.73
C ASP A 70 7.20 13.39 -31.93
N ARG A 71 6.23 14.31 -31.96
CA ARG A 71 6.26 15.57 -31.19
C ARG A 71 6.30 15.34 -29.67
N LEU A 72 5.54 14.36 -29.16
CA LEU A 72 5.50 14.03 -27.73
C LEU A 72 6.82 13.36 -27.31
N ARG A 73 7.35 12.47 -28.16
CA ARG A 73 8.66 11.84 -27.96
C ARG A 73 9.80 12.86 -27.92
N GLU A 74 9.81 13.80 -28.86
CA GLU A 74 10.81 14.87 -28.90
C GLU A 74 10.71 15.79 -27.69
N LYS A 75 9.49 16.14 -27.25
CA LYS A 75 9.25 16.90 -26.02
C LYS A 75 9.82 16.17 -24.80
N LEU A 76 9.48 14.89 -24.63
CA LEU A 76 9.97 14.08 -23.52
C LEU A 76 11.50 13.94 -23.53
N ALA A 77 12.10 13.68 -24.70
CA ALA A 77 13.55 13.57 -24.85
C ALA A 77 14.28 14.87 -24.50
N ARG A 78 13.69 16.03 -24.86
CA ARG A 78 14.25 17.35 -24.52
C ARG A 78 14.07 17.71 -23.05
N GLU A 79 12.89 17.49 -22.46
CA GLU A 79 12.60 17.91 -21.08
C GLU A 79 13.21 16.95 -20.06
N LYS A 80 13.05 15.64 -20.24
CA LYS A 80 13.50 14.63 -19.26
C LYS A 80 14.97 14.27 -19.40
N TYR A 81 15.51 14.28 -20.62
CA TYR A 81 16.86 13.80 -20.92
C TYR A 81 17.77 14.86 -21.54
N LEU A 82 17.29 16.09 -21.72
CA LEU A 82 18.06 17.20 -22.30
C LEU A 82 18.73 16.82 -23.64
N MET A 83 18.08 15.98 -24.44
CA MET A 83 18.61 15.51 -25.71
C MET A 83 18.64 16.64 -26.75
N LYS A 84 19.74 16.74 -27.51
CA LYS A 84 19.94 17.73 -28.57
C LYS A 84 20.01 17.10 -29.96
N LYS A 85 19.63 17.86 -30.99
CA LYS A 85 19.96 17.51 -32.39
C LYS A 85 21.42 17.87 -32.67
N PRO A 86 22.09 17.21 -33.63
CA PRO A 86 23.48 17.54 -33.99
C PRO A 86 23.69 18.99 -34.44
N THR A 87 22.63 19.66 -34.90
CA THR A 87 22.64 21.04 -35.38
C THR A 87 22.23 22.07 -34.32
N GLU A 88 22.04 21.65 -33.06
CA GLU A 88 21.51 22.47 -31.97
C GLU A 88 22.45 22.39 -30.75
N ASP A 89 22.69 23.52 -30.09
CA ASP A 89 23.44 23.59 -28.84
C ASP A 89 22.52 23.97 -27.68
N ILE A 90 22.55 23.16 -26.62
CA ILE A 90 21.75 23.35 -25.41
C ILE A 90 22.65 23.93 -24.33
N PHE A 91 22.23 25.03 -23.71
CA PHE A 91 22.90 25.65 -22.58
C PHE A 91 22.11 25.37 -21.31
N VAL A 92 22.73 24.74 -20.31
CA VAL A 92 22.15 24.55 -18.97
C VAL A 92 22.79 25.58 -18.05
N ILE A 93 21.99 26.46 -17.48
CA ILE A 93 22.47 27.50 -16.56
C ILE A 93 22.55 26.90 -15.16
N VAL A 94 23.75 26.91 -14.59
CA VAL A 94 24.04 26.36 -13.27
C VAL A 94 24.49 27.45 -12.30
N ASP A 95 24.25 27.24 -11.01
CA ASP A 95 24.75 28.11 -9.95
C ASP A 95 26.24 27.86 -9.61
N GLU A 96 26.77 28.60 -8.64
CA GLU A 96 28.16 28.48 -8.18
C GLU A 96 28.48 27.09 -7.58
N SER A 97 27.45 26.35 -7.15
CA SER A 97 27.51 24.97 -6.68
C SER A 97 27.30 23.93 -7.78
N ASN A 98 27.19 24.36 -9.04
CA ASN A 98 27.02 23.52 -10.21
C ASN A 98 25.65 22.78 -10.26
N GLU A 99 24.63 23.36 -9.62
CA GLU A 99 23.25 22.88 -9.65
C GLU A 99 22.42 23.66 -10.69
N PRO A 100 21.50 23.02 -11.45
CA PRO A 100 20.63 23.70 -12.40
C PRO A 100 19.73 24.74 -11.72
N LEU A 101 19.68 25.97 -12.27
CA LEU A 101 18.89 27.07 -11.70
C LEU A 101 17.36 26.90 -11.87
N GLU A 102 16.92 26.07 -12.83
CA GLU A 102 15.51 25.73 -13.03
C GLU A 102 15.26 24.25 -12.69
N LYS A 103 14.24 24.00 -11.85
CA LYS A 103 13.66 22.68 -11.56
C LYS A 103 12.18 22.68 -11.89
#